data_AF-A0A2G6P6R9-F1
#
_entry.id   AF-A0A2G6P6R9-F1
#
_cell.length_a   1.000
_cell.length_b   1.000
_cell.length_c   1.000
_cell.angle_alpha   90.00
_cell.angle_beta   90.00
_cell.angle_gamma   90.00
#
_symmetry.space_group_name_H-M   'P 1'
#
loop_
_entity.id
_entity.type
_entity.pdbx_description
1 polymer ?
#
loop_
_entity_poly.entity_id
_entity_poly.type
_entity_poly.pdbx_seq_one_letter_code
_entity_poly.pdbx_strand_id
1 'polypeptide(L)' 'MTKDIFYKVSFVVAGGKHPGAIMTVESKPAVGDEVSFNGSTFTVTEVMELMPTVGNFGFLHVTCEFLRESETEA' A
#
# COMPACT_ATOMS: atom_id res chain seq x y z
N MET A 1 12.70 21.75 -8.03
CA MET A 1 12.14 20.69 -8.87
C MET A 1 11.90 19.49 -7.96
N THR A 2 10.71 19.42 -7.34
CA THR A 2 10.33 18.22 -6.60
C THR A 2 10.02 17.18 -7.66
N LYS A 3 10.84 16.13 -7.74
CA LYS A 3 10.58 15.00 -8.64
C LYS A 3 9.37 14.28 -8.03
N ASP A 4 8.22 14.31 -8.68
CA ASP A 4 7.06 13.51 -8.24
C ASP A 4 7.42 12.04 -8.44
N ILE A 5 7.76 11.36 -7.34
CA ILE A 5 8.10 9.93 -7.35
C ILE A 5 6.82 9.16 -7.07
N PHE A 6 6.40 8.34 -8.03
CA PHE A 6 5.26 7.46 -7.87
C PHE A 6 5.73 6.07 -7.47
N TYR A 7 5.04 5.44 -6.53
CA TYR A 7 5.34 4.09 -6.10
C TYR A 7 4.22 3.15 -6.54
N LYS A 8 4.58 2.11 -7.30
CA LYS A 8 3.68 0.99 -7.56
C LYS A 8 3.82 0.02 -6.41
N VAL A 9 2.78 -0.06 -5.61
CA VAL A 9 2.76 -0.82 -4.35
C VAL A 9 1.91 -2.06 -4.52
N SER A 10 2.48 -3.22 -4.22
CA SER A 10 1.76 -4.46 -4.06
C SER A 10 1.40 -4.64 -2.59
N PHE A 11 0.15 -4.34 -2.22
CA PHE A 11 -0.41 -4.59 -0.89
C PHE A 11 -0.82 -6.05 -0.76
N VAL A 12 -0.21 -6.74 0.20
CA VAL A 12 -0.54 -8.11 0.59
C VAL A 12 -1.15 -8.08 1.98
N VAL A 13 -2.32 -8.69 2.13
CA VAL A 13 -2.98 -8.78 3.44
C VAL A 13 -2.55 -10.06 4.15
N ALA A 14 -1.94 -9.90 5.32
CA ALA A 14 -1.54 -11.00 6.17
C ALA A 14 -2.76 -11.84 6.59
N GLY A 15 -2.59 -13.15 6.68
CA GLY A 15 -3.67 -14.09 7.02
C GLY A 15 -4.58 -14.49 5.85
N GLY A 16 -4.40 -13.93 4.64
CA GLY A 16 -5.01 -14.42 3.40
C GLY A 16 -6.53 -14.33 3.32
N LYS A 17 -7.18 -13.63 4.27
CA LYS A 17 -8.65 -13.47 4.31
C LYS A 17 -9.18 -12.41 3.37
N HIS A 18 -8.37 -11.41 3.03
CA HIS A 18 -8.77 -10.30 2.16
C HIS A 18 -7.93 -10.32 0.89
N PRO A 19 -8.53 -9.96 -0.26
CA PRO A 19 -7.77 -9.78 -1.49
C PRO A 19 -6.78 -8.62 -1.30
N GLY A 20 -5.52 -8.85 -1.64
CA GLY A 20 -4.53 -7.78 -1.77
C GLY A 20 -4.89 -6.81 -2.91
N ALA A 21 -4.09 -5.76 -3.06
CA ALA A 21 -4.29 -4.75 -4.09
C ALA A 21 -2.96 -4.30 -4.68
N ILE A 22 -2.96 -3.92 -5.96
CA ILE A 22 -1.82 -3.23 -6.57
C ILE A 22 -2.26 -1.82 -6.90
N MET A 23 -1.62 -0.83 -6.29
CA MET A 23 -2.00 0.58 -6.42
C MET A 23 -0.77 1.44 -6.68
N THR A 24 -0.97 2.54 -7.40
CA THR A 24 0.04 3.59 -7.54
C THR A 24 -0.23 4.65 -6.49
N VAL A 25 0.78 5.01 -5.70
CA VAL A 25 0.70 6.04 -4.67
C VAL A 25 1.77 7.11 -4.92
N GLU A 26 1.50 8.33 -4.50
CA GLU A 26 2.41 9.48 -4.67
C GLU A 26 3.43 9.59 -3.53
N SER A 27 3.19 8.88 -2.43
CA SER A 27 4.06 8.83 -1.25
C SER A 27 4.45 7.40 -0.93
N LYS A 28 5.70 7.20 -0.48
CA LYS A 28 6.17 5.89 -0.01
C LYS A 28 5.39 5.53 1.28
N PRO A 29 4.66 4.40 1.33
CA PRO A 29 3.99 3.95 2.54
C PRO A 29 5.00 3.72 3.66
N ALA A 30 4.59 3.97 4.89
CA ALA A 30 5.35 3.69 6.10
C ALA A 30 4.65 2.63 6.96
N VAL A 31 5.43 1.95 7.80
CA VAL A 31 4.88 1.04 8.82
C VAL A 31 4.04 1.86 9.80
N GLY A 32 2.82 1.42 10.06
CA GLY A 32 1.82 2.11 10.87
C GLY A 32 0.82 2.95 10.07
N ASP A 33 1.02 3.15 8.76
CA ASP A 33 0.05 3.85 7.92
C ASP A 33 -1.25 3.04 7.77
N GLU A 34 -2.38 3.73 7.71
CA GLU A 34 -3.68 3.15 7.35
C GLU A 34 -3.90 3.28 5.83
N VAL A 35 -4.18 2.16 5.18
CA VAL A 35 -4.50 2.10 3.75
C VAL A 35 -5.87 1.50 3.54
N SER A 36 -6.68 2.13 2.69
CA SER A 36 -8.05 1.69 2.42
C SER A 36 -8.18 1.23 0.98
N PHE A 37 -8.64 0.00 0.80
CA PHE A 37 -8.94 -0.57 -0.51
C PHE A 37 -10.01 -1.67 -0.36
N ASN A 38 -10.78 -1.93 -1.42
CA ASN A 38 -11.81 -2.97 -1.45
C ASN A 38 -12.85 -2.85 -0.30
N GLY A 39 -13.20 -1.64 0.13
CA GLY A 39 -14.17 -1.44 1.22
C GLY A 39 -13.64 -1.85 2.60
N SER A 40 -12.33 -1.92 2.78
CA SER A 40 -11.68 -2.23 4.06
C SER A 40 -10.46 -1.35 4.27
N THR A 41 -10.15 -1.08 5.53
CA THR A 41 -8.95 -0.39 5.98
C THR A 41 -7.98 -1.40 6.59
N PHE A 42 -6.71 -1.25 6.26
CA PHE A 42 -5.62 -2.10 6.68
C PHE A 42 -4.50 -1.26 7.27
N THR A 43 -3.78 -1.79 8.26
CA THR A 43 -2.58 -1.16 8.82
C THR A 43 -1.35 -1.76 8.15
N VAL A 44 -0.45 -0.91 7.67
CA VAL A 44 0.82 -1.34 7.09
C VAL A 44 1.73 -1.87 8.20
N THR A 45 2.15 -3.13 8.09
CA THR A 45 3.03 -3.79 9.06
C THR A 45 4.45 -3.95 8.55
N GLU A 46 4.64 -3.98 7.22
CA GLU A 46 5.95 -4.12 6.59
C GLU A 46 5.99 -3.37 5.26
N VAL A 47 7.11 -2.74 4.96
CA VAL A 47 7.36 -2.09 3.66
C VAL A 47 8.72 -2.54 3.13
N MET A 48 8.71 -3.18 1.97
CA MET A 48 9.90 -3.68 1.29
C MET A 48 10.03 -3.04 -0.09
N GLU A 49 11.22 -2.55 -0.40
CA GLU A 49 11.54 -2.05 -1.74
C GLU A 49 12.01 -3.21 -2.61
N LEU A 50 11.20 -3.57 -3.61
CA LEU A 50 11.49 -4.71 -4.49
C LEU A 50 12.58 -4.38 -5.49
N MET A 51 12.62 -3.11 -5.94
CA MET A 51 13.59 -2.63 -6.91
C MET A 51 13.95 -1.18 -6.59
N PRO A 52 15.22 -0.77 -6.79
CA PRO A 52 15.60 0.63 -6.68
C PRO A 52 14.72 1.50 -7.59
N THR A 53 14.43 2.72 -7.14
CA THR A 53 13.68 3.68 -7.95
C THR A 53 14.37 3.94 -9.30
N VAL A 54 13.62 3.76 -10.40
CA VAL A 54 14.09 4.03 -11.76
C VAL A 54 13.39 5.26 -12.28
N GLY A 55 14.15 6.34 -12.52
CA GLY A 55 13.61 7.60 -13.00
C GLY A 55 12.77 8.32 -11.94
N ASN A 56 11.45 8.15 -12.01
CA ASN A 56 10.44 8.67 -11.09
C ASN A 56 9.44 7.60 -10.61
N PHE A 57 9.78 6.31 -10.78
CA PHE A 57 8.94 5.19 -10.34
C PHE A 57 9.70 4.24 -9.42
N GLY A 58 9.07 3.83 -8.32
CA GLY A 58 9.55 2.80 -7.40
C GLY A 58 8.59 1.62 -7.31
N PHE A 59 9.11 0.42 -7.04
CA PHE A 59 8.29 -0.77 -6.81
C PHE A 59 8.41 -1.21 -5.37
N LEU A 60 7.28 -1.20 -4.66
CA LEU A 60 7.21 -1.56 -3.25
C LEU A 60 6.31 -2.77 -3.06
N HIS A 61 6.68 -3.61 -2.11
CA HIS A 61 5.84 -4.64 -1.54
C HIS A 61 5.47 -4.18 -0.14
N VAL A 62 4.18 -4.21 0.17
CA VAL A 62 3.67 -3.80 1.48
C VAL A 62 2.85 -4.92 2.06
N THR A 63 3.23 -5.38 3.24
CA THR A 63 2.41 -6.28 4.04
C THR A 63 1.53 -5.43 4.94
N CYS A 64 0.25 -5.78 5.01
CA CYS A 64 -0.72 -5.09 5.84
C CYS A 64 -1.65 -6.07 6.55
N GLU A 65 -2.22 -5.63 7.65
CA GLU A 65 -3.18 -6.38 8.45
C GLU A 65 -4.53 -5.70 8.43
N PHE A 66 -5.60 -6.50 8.37
CA PHE A 66 -6.96 -5.97 8.42
C PHE A 66 -7.19 -5.20 9.72
N LEU A 67 -7.67 -3.96 9.60
CA LEU A 67 -7.99 -3.11 10.74
C LEU A 67 -9.51 -3.04 10.95
N ARG A 68 -10.26 -2.68 9.90
CA ARG A 68 -11.73 -2.53 9.94
C ARG A 68 -12.31 -2.54 8.53
N GLU A 69 -13.60 -2.80 8.41
CA GLU A 69 -14.33 -2.47 7.19
C GLU A 69 -14.40 -0.95 7.05
N SER A 70 -14.14 -0.43 5.86
CA SER A 70 -14.34 0.99 5.60
C SER A 70 -15.82 1.15 5.29
N GLU A 71 -16.54 1.96 6.05
CA GLU A 71 -17.91 2.36 5.71
C GLU A 71 -17.85 3.17 4.41
N THR A 72 -17.94 2.48 3.28
CA THR A 72 -18.38 3.14 2.05
C THR A 72 -19.87 3.38 2.28
N GLU A 73 -20.23 4.62 2.60
CA GLU A 73 -21.63 5.06 2.64
C GLU A 73 -22.34 4.60 1.35
N ALA A 74 -23.50 3.99 1.56
CA ALA A 74 -24.38 3.41 0.55
C ALA A 74 -24.98 4.46 -0.41
#